data_AF-A0A3N9MN39-F1
#
_entry.id   AF-A0A3N9MN39-F1
#
_cell.length_a   1.000
_cell.length_b   1.000
_cell.length_c   1.000
_cell.angle_alpha   90.00
_cell.angle_beta   90.00
_cell.angle_gamma   90.00
#
_symmetry.space_group_name_H-M   'P 1'
#
loop_
_entity.id
_entity.type
_entity.pdbx_description
1 polymer ?
#
loop_
_entity_poly.entity_id
_entity_poly.type
_entity_poly.pdbx_seq_one_letter_code
_entity_poly.pdbx_strand_id
1 'polypeptide(L)'
;MMQYYYKIPVAALFFILVGACGEKTENSAGDVSVSSAPDTSIGSRMVTDELAGSAYRERAKAYFLLSGRDTSDFICYVAESRDDHRINMDIRFKNNKTYRRHLNELHKIIPEAAKDFNMDSLSSVYIGRLVNSGDMAIHLTNEYIRKYGKDKYPENNEEFVLFLLDTKLAADFSGLFKPYAVEVQSFCCEKLFFTTRDELFRSAETETDSSLAPEIILDCMTWINFK
;
A
#
# COMPACT_ATOMS: atom_id res chain seq x y z
N MET A 1 20.94 49.66 -14.15
CA MET A 1 20.89 49.77 -15.62
C MET A 1 21.48 48.47 -16.17
N MET A 2 20.82 47.62 -16.96
CA MET A 2 19.78 47.83 -17.95
C MET A 2 19.10 46.47 -18.20
N GLN A 3 17.78 46.38 -18.02
CA GLN A 3 16.97 45.23 -18.43
C GLN A 3 16.59 45.41 -19.91
N TYR A 4 16.88 44.42 -20.75
CA TYR A 4 16.41 44.39 -22.14
C TYR A 4 15.13 43.56 -22.22
N TYR A 5 13.99 44.27 -22.31
CA TYR A 5 12.70 43.73 -22.69
C TYR A 5 12.63 43.66 -24.22
N TYR A 6 12.51 42.47 -24.80
CA TYR A 6 12.03 42.31 -26.17
C TYR A 6 10.56 41.88 -26.15
N LYS A 7 9.70 42.79 -26.59
CA LYS A 7 8.29 42.54 -26.91
C LYS A 7 8.23 41.92 -28.31
N ILE A 8 7.64 40.74 -28.45
CA ILE A 8 7.26 40.18 -29.76
C ILE A 8 5.73 40.28 -29.88
N PRO A 9 5.20 40.91 -30.94
CA PRO A 9 3.77 41.13 -31.08
C PRO A 9 3.02 39.89 -31.61
N VAL A 10 1.75 39.87 -31.22
CA VAL A 10 0.66 38.97 -31.59
C VAL A 10 0.48 38.88 -33.11
N ALA A 11 0.34 37.66 -33.63
CA ALA A 11 -0.33 37.40 -34.90
C ALA A 11 -1.32 36.25 -34.68
N ALA A 12 -2.58 36.62 -34.47
CA ALA A 12 -3.72 35.73 -34.54
C ALA A 12 -3.95 35.37 -36.01
N LEU A 13 -4.07 34.08 -36.32
CA LEU A 13 -4.63 33.63 -37.58
C LEU A 13 -5.84 32.75 -37.32
N PHE A 14 -7.00 33.37 -37.51
CA PHE A 14 -8.29 32.72 -37.74
C PHE A 14 -8.22 31.98 -39.07
N PHE A 15 -8.52 30.68 -39.08
CA PHE A 15 -9.11 30.02 -40.25
C PHE A 15 -10.37 29.29 -39.82
N ILE A 16 -11.50 29.92 -40.15
CA ILE A 16 -12.81 29.31 -40.23
C ILE A 16 -12.86 28.57 -41.57
N LEU A 17 -13.05 27.26 -41.53
CA LEU A 17 -13.57 26.51 -42.67
C LEU A 17 -14.87 25.83 -42.22
N VAL A 18 -15.97 26.49 -42.58
CA VAL A 18 -17.31 25.91 -42.62
C VAL A 18 -17.45 25.20 -43.96
N GLY A 19 -17.96 23.97 -43.96
CA GLY A 19 -18.65 23.40 -45.11
C GLY A 19 -18.42 21.91 -45.31
N ALA A 20 -19.32 21.08 -44.78
CA ALA A 20 -20.22 20.25 -45.60
C ALA A 20 -21.04 19.31 -44.70
N CYS A 21 -22.35 19.57 -44.62
CA CYS A 21 -23.34 18.57 -44.24
C CYS A 21 -23.36 17.45 -45.28
N GLY A 22 -23.33 16.20 -44.83
CA GLY A 22 -23.59 15.02 -45.64
C GLY A 22 -24.22 13.92 -44.77
N GLU A 23 -25.51 13.70 -45.04
CA GLU A 23 -26.39 12.55 -44.73
C GLU A 23 -26.53 11.99 -43.30
N LYS A 24 -27.79 12.01 -42.86
CA LYS A 24 -28.32 11.27 -41.72
C LYS A 24 -28.39 9.79 -42.05
N THR A 25 -27.74 8.98 -41.23
CA THR A 25 -28.12 7.57 -41.04
C THR A 25 -28.39 7.38 -39.56
N GLU A 26 -29.66 7.18 -39.22
CA GLU A 26 -30.09 6.76 -37.89
C GLU A 26 -29.50 5.39 -37.60
N ASN A 27 -28.62 5.31 -36.59
CA ASN A 27 -28.27 4.07 -35.92
C ASN A 27 -28.32 4.34 -34.41
N SER A 28 -29.38 3.80 -33.81
CA SER A 28 -29.52 3.32 -32.44
C SER A 28 -28.42 3.77 -31.46
N ALA A 29 -28.78 4.71 -30.58
CA ALA A 29 -28.05 5.01 -29.36
C ALA A 29 -28.01 3.75 -28.46
N GLY A 30 -26.96 2.94 -28.63
CA GLY A 30 -26.44 2.12 -27.55
C GLY A 30 -25.60 3.02 -26.66
N ASP A 31 -26.16 3.46 -25.54
CA ASP A 31 -25.42 4.16 -24.50
C ASP A 31 -24.46 3.16 -23.86
N VAL A 32 -23.30 2.96 -24.50
CA VAL A 32 -22.18 2.27 -23.89
C VAL A 32 -21.50 3.31 -23.02
N SER A 33 -21.94 3.39 -21.76
CA SER A 33 -21.13 3.98 -20.71
C SER A 33 -19.88 3.12 -20.54
N VAL A 34 -18.88 3.35 -21.39
CA VAL A 34 -17.51 2.91 -21.11
C VAL A 34 -17.08 3.76 -19.92
N SER A 35 -17.33 3.25 -18.72
CA SER A 35 -16.58 3.65 -17.53
C SER A 35 -15.12 3.30 -17.82
N SER A 36 -14.39 4.21 -18.46
CA SER A 36 -12.95 4.16 -18.56
C SER A 36 -12.41 4.36 -17.14
N ALA A 37 -12.36 3.28 -16.37
CA ALA A 37 -11.48 3.24 -15.22
C ALA A 37 -10.11 3.70 -15.74
N PRO A 38 -9.49 4.72 -15.15
CA PRO A 38 -8.21 5.20 -15.62
C PRO A 38 -7.24 4.02 -15.71
N ASP A 39 -6.59 3.86 -16.87
CA ASP A 39 -5.61 2.80 -17.10
C ASP A 39 -4.59 2.83 -15.96
N THR A 40 -4.71 1.85 -15.07
CA THR A 40 -3.86 1.73 -13.90
C THR A 40 -2.69 0.85 -14.30
N SER A 41 -1.48 1.39 -14.29
CA SER A 41 -0.25 0.63 -14.57
C SER A 41 0.64 0.56 -13.33
N ILE A 42 1.62 -0.35 -13.34
CA ILE A 42 2.59 -0.49 -12.26
C ILE A 42 3.92 0.12 -12.72
N GLY A 43 4.38 1.14 -12.00
CA GLY A 43 5.71 1.69 -12.15
C GLY A 43 6.70 0.97 -11.23
N SER A 44 7.97 0.94 -11.62
CA SER A 44 9.02 0.43 -10.76
C SER A 44 10.37 1.11 -11.02
N ARG A 45 11.24 1.15 -10.00
CA ARG A 45 12.60 1.70 -10.11
C ARG A 45 13.58 0.96 -9.18
N MET A 46 14.83 0.84 -9.61
CA MET A 46 15.90 0.28 -8.77
C MET A 46 16.24 1.25 -7.64
N VAL A 47 16.46 0.70 -6.43
CA VAL A 47 16.74 1.48 -5.21
C VAL A 47 17.81 0.81 -4.32
N THR A 48 18.58 -0.13 -4.88
CA THR A 48 19.57 -0.93 -4.13
C THR A 48 20.50 -0.06 -3.27
N ASP A 49 21.02 1.03 -3.82
CA ASP A 49 21.99 1.91 -3.15
C ASP A 49 21.34 3.06 -2.37
N GLU A 50 20.03 3.26 -2.51
CA GLU A 50 19.28 4.33 -1.85
C GLU A 50 18.77 3.92 -0.46
N LEU A 51 18.66 2.61 -0.20
CA LEU A 51 18.13 2.08 1.04
C LEU A 51 19.26 1.82 2.05
N ALA A 52 19.00 2.15 3.32
CA ALA A 52 19.89 1.76 4.41
C ALA A 52 20.11 0.24 4.42
N GLY A 53 21.34 -0.18 4.70
CA GLY A 53 21.72 -1.60 4.68
C GLY A 53 21.92 -2.18 3.27
N SER A 54 22.17 -1.35 2.25
CA SER A 54 22.51 -1.78 0.88
C SER A 54 23.64 -2.81 0.82
N ALA A 55 24.60 -2.76 1.76
CA ALA A 55 25.70 -3.72 1.87
C ALA A 55 25.24 -5.19 2.02
N TYR A 56 24.05 -5.43 2.59
CA TYR A 56 23.49 -6.76 2.85
C TYR A 56 22.51 -7.22 1.76
N ARG A 57 22.26 -6.40 0.74
CA ARG A 57 21.29 -6.69 -0.31
C ARG A 57 22.02 -6.94 -1.62
N GLU A 58 21.52 -7.91 -2.38
CA GLU A 58 21.95 -8.12 -3.75
C GLU A 58 21.31 -7.07 -4.66
N ARG A 59 20.01 -6.83 -4.47
CA ARG A 59 19.25 -5.83 -5.21
C ARG A 59 17.98 -5.43 -4.47
N ALA A 60 17.48 -4.23 -4.75
CA ALA A 60 16.17 -3.78 -4.30
C ALA A 60 15.46 -2.94 -5.38
N LYS A 61 14.13 -3.09 -5.45
CA LYS A 61 13.27 -2.35 -6.37
C LYS A 61 12.06 -1.81 -5.63
N ALA A 62 11.68 -0.58 -5.95
CA ALA A 62 10.47 0.06 -5.48
C ALA A 62 9.37 -0.10 -6.54
N TYR A 63 8.16 -0.47 -6.11
CA TYR A 63 6.97 -0.61 -6.95
C TYR A 63 5.86 0.30 -6.44
N PHE A 64 5.10 0.88 -7.38
CA PHE A 64 4.01 1.81 -7.07
C PHE A 64 2.98 1.83 -8.21
N LEU A 65 1.74 2.19 -7.90
CA LEU A 65 0.69 2.36 -8.92
C LEU A 65 0.82 3.72 -9.62
N LEU A 66 0.51 3.71 -10.92
CA LEU A 66 0.31 4.89 -11.75
C LEU A 66 -1.15 4.91 -12.21
N SER A 67 -1.88 5.98 -11.89
CA SER A 67 -3.25 6.22 -12.33
C SER A 67 -3.30 7.46 -13.19
N GLY A 68 -3.26 7.29 -14.51
CA GLY A 68 -3.12 8.42 -15.44
C GLY A 68 -1.76 9.14 -15.26
N ARG A 69 -1.78 10.39 -14.77
CA ARG A 69 -0.56 11.17 -14.49
C ARG A 69 -0.14 11.15 -13.02
N ASP A 70 -0.94 10.52 -12.16
CA ASP A 70 -0.73 10.51 -10.72
C ASP A 70 -0.01 9.25 -10.30
N THR A 71 1.06 9.42 -9.52
CA THR A 71 1.80 8.31 -8.90
C THR A 71 1.29 8.11 -7.49
N SER A 72 0.95 6.87 -7.14
CA SER A 72 0.65 6.47 -5.77
C SER A 72 1.86 6.74 -4.87
N ASP A 73 1.63 7.37 -3.73
CA ASP A 73 2.63 7.55 -2.66
C ASP A 73 2.82 6.29 -1.79
N PHE A 74 1.98 5.27 -2.00
CA PHE A 74 2.16 3.95 -1.45
C PHE A 74 3.19 3.19 -2.29
N ILE A 75 4.37 3.00 -1.70
CA ILE A 75 5.50 2.33 -2.33
C ILE A 75 5.75 1.02 -1.60
N CYS A 76 5.83 -0.06 -2.39
CA CYS A 76 6.25 -1.37 -1.93
C CYS A 76 7.71 -1.58 -2.32
N TYR A 77 8.58 -1.75 -1.34
CA TYR A 77 9.97 -2.11 -1.59
C TYR A 77 10.12 -3.63 -1.54
N VAL A 78 10.80 -4.20 -2.53
CA VAL A 78 11.16 -5.62 -2.57
C VAL A 78 12.67 -5.70 -2.67
N ALA A 79 13.29 -6.52 -1.83
CA ALA A 79 14.73 -6.70 -1.76
C ALA A 79 15.10 -8.17 -1.70
N GLU A 80 16.22 -8.51 -2.34
CA GLU A 80 16.86 -9.81 -2.28
C GLU A 80 18.12 -9.73 -1.42
N SER A 81 18.23 -10.61 -0.44
CA SER A 81 19.39 -10.76 0.44
C SER A 81 20.59 -11.34 -0.34
N ARG A 82 21.81 -10.85 -0.07
CA ARG A 82 23.02 -11.37 -0.73
C ARG A 82 23.43 -12.74 -0.21
N ASP A 83 23.19 -13.02 1.07
CA ASP A 83 23.77 -14.19 1.74
C ASP A 83 22.98 -15.47 1.46
N ASP A 84 21.67 -15.36 1.32
CA ASP A 84 20.74 -16.50 1.23
C ASP A 84 19.66 -16.34 0.16
N HIS A 85 19.72 -15.28 -0.65
CA HIS A 85 18.77 -14.99 -1.73
C HIS A 85 17.31 -14.89 -1.29
N ARG A 86 17.04 -14.71 0.01
CA ARG A 86 15.69 -14.57 0.53
C ARG A 86 15.09 -13.21 0.16
N ILE A 87 13.80 -13.21 -0.16
CA ILE A 87 13.05 -12.01 -0.54
C ILE A 87 12.41 -11.38 0.69
N ASN A 88 12.64 -10.08 0.86
CA ASN A 88 12.04 -9.30 1.94
C ASN A 88 11.29 -8.10 1.35
N MET A 89 10.16 -7.74 1.95
CA MET A 89 9.37 -6.59 1.55
C MET A 89 9.23 -5.56 2.67
N ASP A 90 9.23 -4.28 2.33
CA ASP A 90 8.89 -3.17 3.22
C ASP A 90 7.66 -2.45 2.63
N ILE A 91 6.55 -2.52 3.37
CA ILE A 91 5.24 -2.01 3.00
C ILE A 91 4.80 -1.04 4.09
N ARG A 92 4.91 0.26 3.87
CA ARG A 92 4.47 1.26 4.86
C ARG A 92 3.14 1.85 4.45
N PHE A 93 2.08 1.49 5.17
CA PHE A 93 0.77 2.11 5.00
C PHE A 93 0.85 3.63 5.20
N LYS A 94 0.15 4.37 4.34
CA LYS A 94 0.12 5.83 4.32
C LYS A 94 -1.21 6.36 4.85
N ASN A 95 -1.21 7.57 5.38
CA ASN A 95 -2.41 8.17 5.98
C ASN A 95 -3.37 8.81 4.98
N ASN A 96 -3.25 8.48 3.69
CA ASN A 96 -4.08 9.05 2.62
C ASN A 96 -5.03 8.01 2.00
N LYS A 97 -4.95 6.74 2.43
CA LYS A 97 -5.73 5.61 1.93
C LYS A 97 -6.02 4.63 3.05
N THR A 98 -7.20 4.05 2.97
CA THR A 98 -7.63 3.01 3.91
C THR A 98 -6.80 1.75 3.70
N TYR A 99 -6.67 0.92 4.73
CA TYR A 99 -5.97 -0.37 4.63
C TYR A 99 -6.49 -1.24 3.48
N ARG A 100 -7.81 -1.28 3.29
CA ARG A 100 -8.43 -2.00 2.16
C ARG A 100 -7.92 -1.50 0.80
N ARG A 101 -7.76 -0.19 0.63
CA ARG A 101 -7.23 0.38 -0.61
C ARG A 101 -5.76 0.01 -0.81
N HIS A 102 -4.93 0.08 0.22
CA HIS A 102 -3.54 -0.41 0.16
C HIS A 102 -3.48 -1.91 -0.20
N LEU A 103 -4.32 -2.73 0.40
CA LEU A 103 -4.38 -4.16 0.12
C LEU A 103 -4.72 -4.44 -1.36
N ASN A 104 -5.67 -3.68 -1.93
CA ASN A 104 -6.01 -3.75 -3.34
C ASN A 104 -4.85 -3.31 -4.27
N GLU A 105 -4.03 -2.35 -3.83
CA GLU A 105 -2.80 -1.98 -4.56
C GLU A 105 -1.77 -3.11 -4.52
N LEU A 106 -1.57 -3.74 -3.36
CA LEU A 106 -0.67 -4.89 -3.20
C LEU A 106 -1.06 -6.06 -4.10
N HIS A 107 -2.36 -6.36 -4.24
CA HIS A 107 -2.86 -7.37 -5.18
C HIS A 107 -2.44 -7.13 -6.64
N LYS A 108 -2.14 -5.89 -7.03
CA LYS A 108 -1.65 -5.53 -8.37
C LYS A 108 -0.12 -5.47 -8.42
N ILE A 109 0.51 -4.96 -7.36
CA ILE A 109 1.97 -4.80 -7.26
C ILE A 109 2.68 -6.16 -7.16
N ILE A 110 2.20 -7.08 -6.32
CA ILE A 110 2.90 -8.33 -6.02
C ILE A 110 3.11 -9.19 -7.28
N PRO A 111 2.11 -9.38 -8.17
CA PRO A 111 2.32 -10.08 -9.44
C PRO A 111 3.36 -9.42 -10.34
N GLU A 112 3.46 -8.09 -10.34
CA GLU A 112 4.51 -7.39 -11.10
C GLU A 112 5.89 -7.65 -10.49
N ALA A 113 6.00 -7.57 -9.16
CA ALA A 113 7.25 -7.83 -8.46
C ALA A 113 7.72 -9.29 -8.62
N ALA A 114 6.80 -10.23 -8.73
CA ALA A 114 7.10 -11.65 -8.98
C ALA A 114 7.74 -11.92 -10.35
N LYS A 115 7.69 -10.97 -11.30
CA LYS A 115 8.43 -11.07 -12.57
C LYS A 115 9.94 -10.83 -12.39
N ASP A 116 10.30 -10.05 -11.37
CA ASP A 116 11.68 -9.65 -11.10
C ASP A 116 12.31 -10.50 -9.98
N PHE A 117 11.52 -11.00 -9.03
CA PHE A 117 11.98 -11.69 -7.82
C PHE A 117 11.31 -13.06 -7.63
N ASN A 118 12.04 -14.01 -7.04
CA ASN A 118 11.50 -15.31 -6.68
C ASN A 118 10.64 -15.22 -5.40
N MET A 119 9.33 -15.00 -5.55
CA MET A 119 8.42 -14.87 -4.41
C MET A 119 8.23 -16.16 -3.61
N ASP A 120 8.59 -17.32 -4.14
CA ASP A 120 8.65 -18.57 -3.35
C ASP A 120 9.77 -18.53 -2.29
N SER A 121 10.69 -17.55 -2.38
CA SER A 121 11.72 -17.27 -1.37
C SER A 121 11.36 -16.08 -0.46
N LEU A 122 10.10 -15.63 -0.47
CA LEU A 122 9.63 -14.59 0.47
C LEU A 122 9.83 -15.06 1.91
N SER A 123 10.51 -14.24 2.69
CA SER A 123 10.85 -14.54 4.07
C SER A 123 10.19 -13.62 5.06
N SER A 124 10.11 -12.34 4.74
CA SER A 124 9.46 -11.38 5.62
C SER A 124 8.81 -10.23 4.88
N VAL A 125 7.77 -9.69 5.49
CA VAL A 125 7.17 -8.41 5.13
C VAL A 125 7.16 -7.53 6.37
N TYR A 126 7.87 -6.41 6.32
CA TYR A 126 7.75 -5.35 7.32
C TYR A 126 6.59 -4.43 6.95
N ILE A 127 5.64 -4.21 7.86
CA ILE A 127 4.45 -3.38 7.60
C ILE A 127 4.44 -2.02 8.33
N GLY A 128 5.53 -1.67 9.01
CA GLY A 128 5.57 -0.47 9.84
C GLY A 128 4.85 -0.65 11.18
N ARG A 129 4.25 0.43 11.69
CA ARG A 129 3.45 0.40 12.91
C ARG A 129 2.02 -0.08 12.60
N LEU A 130 1.45 -0.94 13.45
CA LEU A 130 0.06 -1.40 13.28
C LEU A 130 -0.92 -0.24 13.23
N VAL A 131 -0.72 0.83 14.00
CA VAL A 131 -1.62 2.00 13.99
C VAL A 131 -1.78 2.62 12.59
N ASN A 132 -0.77 2.53 11.72
CA ASN A 132 -0.86 3.04 10.34
C ASN A 132 -1.81 2.23 9.44
N SER A 133 -2.28 1.07 9.91
CA SER A 133 -3.23 0.21 9.18
C SER A 133 -4.70 0.62 9.39
N GLY A 134 -4.99 1.71 10.11
CA GLY A 134 -6.33 2.30 10.17
C GLY A 134 -7.39 1.33 10.68
N ASP A 135 -8.39 1.03 9.85
CA ASP A 135 -9.50 0.11 10.20
C ASP A 135 -9.01 -1.28 10.65
N MET A 136 -7.86 -1.75 10.14
CA MET A 136 -7.27 -3.00 10.61
C MET A 136 -6.79 -2.89 12.06
N ALA A 137 -6.16 -1.78 12.45
CA ALA A 137 -5.76 -1.54 13.84
C ALA A 137 -6.98 -1.51 14.78
N ILE A 138 -8.08 -0.88 14.35
CA ILE A 138 -9.36 -0.88 15.09
C ILE A 138 -9.87 -2.32 15.26
N HIS A 139 -9.88 -3.09 14.18
CA HIS A 139 -10.35 -4.47 14.18
C HIS A 139 -9.55 -5.35 15.13
N LEU A 140 -8.22 -5.33 15.02
CA LEU A 140 -7.30 -6.08 15.88
C LEU A 140 -7.44 -5.66 17.34
N THR A 141 -7.58 -4.36 17.61
CA THR A 141 -7.79 -3.85 18.97
C THR A 141 -9.08 -4.40 19.58
N ASN A 142 -10.18 -4.37 18.82
CA ASN A 142 -11.46 -4.92 19.28
C ASN A 142 -11.40 -6.44 19.49
N GLU A 143 -10.69 -7.18 18.64
CA GLU A 143 -10.45 -8.61 18.84
C GLU A 143 -9.65 -8.89 20.11
N TYR A 144 -8.58 -8.14 20.34
CA TYR A 144 -7.76 -8.27 21.52
C TYR A 144 -8.54 -7.95 22.80
N ILE A 145 -9.25 -6.80 22.84
CA ILE A 145 -10.06 -6.40 23.99
C ILE A 145 -11.13 -7.46 24.31
N ARG A 146 -11.78 -8.03 23.29
CA ARG A 146 -12.77 -9.11 23.49
C ARG A 146 -12.13 -10.37 24.08
N LYS A 147 -10.91 -10.71 23.67
CA LYS A 147 -10.22 -11.94 24.10
C LYS A 147 -9.58 -11.81 25.48
N TYR A 148 -9.02 -10.65 25.79
CA TYR A 148 -8.11 -10.46 26.93
C TYR A 148 -8.58 -9.42 27.95
N GLY A 149 -9.55 -8.59 27.58
CA GLY A 149 -9.97 -7.42 28.36
C GLY A 149 -9.14 -6.19 28.04
N LYS A 150 -9.75 -5.01 28.24
CA LYS A 150 -9.13 -3.70 27.93
C LYS A 150 -7.96 -3.31 28.85
N ASP A 151 -7.93 -3.86 30.06
CA ASP A 151 -6.94 -3.51 31.09
C ASP A 151 -5.72 -4.45 31.06
N LYS A 152 -5.79 -5.55 30.29
CA LYS A 152 -4.66 -6.46 30.12
C LYS A 152 -3.70 -5.85 29.11
N TYR A 153 -2.53 -5.43 29.59
CA TYR A 153 -1.47 -4.99 28.71
C TYR A 153 -0.90 -6.20 27.96
N PRO A 154 -0.52 -6.03 26.69
CA PRO A 154 0.19 -7.08 25.98
C PRO A 154 1.61 -7.24 26.55
N GLU A 155 1.75 -8.09 27.56
CA GLU A 155 3.00 -8.31 28.31
C GLU A 155 3.85 -9.47 27.76
N ASN A 156 3.24 -10.37 26.98
CA ASN A 156 3.92 -11.52 26.38
C ASN A 156 3.89 -11.45 24.85
N ASN A 157 5.05 -11.22 24.24
CA ASN A 157 5.21 -11.23 22.79
C ASN A 157 4.75 -12.56 22.18
N GLU A 158 4.95 -13.71 22.83
CA GLU A 158 4.51 -15.00 22.29
C GLU A 158 2.99 -15.13 22.24
N GLU A 159 2.28 -14.75 23.32
CA GLU A 159 0.82 -14.75 23.36
C GLU A 159 0.24 -13.78 22.32
N PHE A 160 0.86 -12.62 22.17
CA PHE A 160 0.45 -11.63 21.17
C PHE A 160 0.70 -12.09 19.73
N VAL A 161 1.85 -12.74 19.47
CA VAL A 161 2.16 -13.31 18.15
C VAL A 161 1.19 -14.44 17.80
N LEU A 162 0.86 -15.31 18.76
CA LEU A 162 -0.16 -16.33 18.58
C LEU A 162 -1.55 -15.73 18.35
N PHE A 163 -1.87 -14.63 19.04
CA PHE A 163 -3.08 -13.86 18.77
C PHE A 163 -3.11 -13.38 17.31
N LEU A 164 -2.07 -12.70 16.83
CA LEU A 164 -2.03 -12.16 15.47
C LEU A 164 -2.18 -13.23 14.38
N LEU A 165 -1.65 -14.43 14.59
CA LEU A 165 -1.80 -15.56 13.66
C LEU A 165 -3.26 -15.99 13.43
N ASP A 166 -4.16 -15.70 14.38
CA ASP A 166 -5.59 -16.03 14.31
C ASP A 166 -6.45 -14.83 13.87
N THR A 167 -5.84 -13.77 13.33
CA THR A 167 -6.56 -12.53 12.96
C THR A 167 -6.76 -12.38 11.47
N LYS A 168 -7.63 -11.44 11.10
CA LYS A 168 -7.82 -11.02 9.71
C LYS A 168 -6.50 -10.54 9.06
N LEU A 169 -5.57 -9.96 9.82
CA LEU A 169 -4.27 -9.53 9.28
C LEU A 169 -3.49 -10.73 8.71
N ALA A 170 -3.38 -11.83 9.46
CA ALA A 170 -2.73 -13.05 8.99
C ALA A 170 -3.45 -13.65 7.77
N ALA A 171 -4.78 -13.64 7.78
CA ALA A 171 -5.58 -14.14 6.67
C ALA A 171 -5.40 -13.32 5.38
N ASP A 172 -5.37 -11.99 5.49
CA ASP A 172 -5.17 -11.09 4.35
C ASP A 172 -3.78 -11.30 3.72
N PHE A 173 -2.73 -11.37 4.54
CA PHE A 173 -1.36 -11.62 4.04
C PHE A 173 -1.17 -13.03 3.48
N SER A 174 -1.77 -14.05 4.11
CA SER A 174 -1.79 -15.40 3.53
C SER A 174 -2.52 -15.40 2.18
N GLY A 175 -3.60 -14.61 2.05
CA GLY A 175 -4.35 -14.46 0.80
C GLY A 175 -3.56 -13.78 -0.30
N LEU A 176 -2.80 -12.71 0.01
CA LEU A 176 -1.93 -12.01 -0.94
C LEU A 176 -0.89 -12.94 -1.55
N PHE A 177 -0.29 -13.80 -0.72
CA PHE A 177 0.84 -14.63 -1.13
C PHE A 177 0.48 -16.07 -1.47
N LYS A 178 -0.79 -16.46 -1.37
CA LYS A 178 -1.31 -17.78 -1.77
C LYS A 178 -0.83 -18.27 -3.17
N PRO A 179 -0.63 -17.42 -4.19
CA PRO A 179 -0.11 -17.86 -5.49
C PRO A 179 1.36 -18.32 -5.46
N TYR A 180 2.09 -18.00 -4.40
CA TYR A 180 3.49 -18.33 -4.17
C TYR A 180 3.54 -19.38 -3.06
N ALA A 181 4.51 -20.27 -3.09
CA ALA A 181 4.56 -21.43 -2.19
C ALA A 181 4.92 -21.08 -0.73
N VAL A 182 4.40 -19.97 -0.22
CA VAL A 182 4.69 -19.41 1.10
C VAL A 182 3.41 -19.20 1.90
N GLU A 183 3.52 -19.32 3.22
CA GLU A 183 2.43 -19.06 4.14
C GLU A 183 2.92 -18.29 5.37
N VAL A 184 2.03 -17.51 5.98
CA VAL A 184 2.35 -16.78 7.21
C VAL A 184 2.68 -17.79 8.31
N GLN A 185 3.92 -17.74 8.79
CA GLN A 185 4.43 -18.64 9.82
C GLN A 185 4.36 -18.02 11.22
N SER A 186 4.75 -16.76 11.33
CA SER A 186 4.81 -16.04 12.60
C SER A 186 4.76 -14.53 12.38
N PHE A 187 4.60 -13.80 13.48
CA PHE A 187 4.81 -12.37 13.53
C PHE A 187 6.03 -12.08 14.42
N CYS A 188 6.74 -11.00 14.13
CA CYS A 188 7.64 -10.36 15.08
C CYS A 188 7.08 -8.97 15.39
N CYS A 189 6.98 -8.65 16.68
CA CYS A 189 6.45 -7.37 17.16
C CYS A 189 7.50 -6.71 18.05
N GLU A 190 7.89 -5.49 17.70
CA GLU A 190 8.76 -4.67 18.53
C GLU A 190 7.98 -3.51 19.13
N LYS A 191 8.32 -3.15 20.38
CA LYS A 191 7.70 -2.05 21.12
C LYS A 191 6.17 -2.22 21.11
N LEU A 192 5.69 -3.23 21.80
CA LEU A 192 4.27 -3.51 21.91
C LEU A 192 3.66 -2.62 23.01
N PHE A 193 2.66 -1.81 22.64
CA PHE A 193 1.99 -0.88 23.56
C PHE A 193 0.56 -0.56 23.12
N PHE A 194 -0.17 0.13 24.00
CA PHE A 194 -1.39 0.83 23.63
C PHE A 194 -1.08 2.29 23.30
N THR A 195 -1.51 2.73 22.11
CA THR A 195 -1.60 4.14 21.75
C THR A 195 -3.04 4.64 21.89
N THR A 196 -3.32 5.87 21.46
CA THR A 196 -4.64 6.49 21.59
C THR A 196 -5.40 6.47 20.27
N ARG A 197 -6.72 6.55 20.37
CA ARG A 197 -7.61 6.85 19.24
C ARG A 197 -7.16 8.08 18.44
N ASP A 198 -6.72 9.14 19.11
CA ASP A 198 -6.27 10.37 18.44
C ASP A 198 -4.96 10.17 17.66
N GLU A 199 -4.09 9.26 18.09
CA GLU A 199 -2.91 8.87 17.29
C GLU A 199 -3.33 8.10 16.04
N LEU A 200 -4.32 7.20 16.14
CA LEU A 200 -4.86 6.46 15.01
C LEU A 200 -5.36 7.39 13.91
N PHE A 201 -6.27 8.32 14.23
CA PHE A 201 -6.85 9.25 13.26
C PHE A 201 -5.86 10.29 12.74
N ARG A 202 -4.71 10.50 13.40
CA ARG A 202 -3.59 11.28 12.84
C ARG A 202 -2.71 10.48 11.90
N SER A 203 -2.62 9.17 12.12
CA SER A 203 -1.62 8.30 11.49
C SER A 203 -2.16 7.47 10.32
N ALA A 204 -3.48 7.37 10.17
CA ALA A 204 -4.12 6.52 9.18
C ALA A 204 -5.45 7.10 8.70
N GLU A 205 -5.81 6.74 7.46
CA GLU A 205 -7.15 6.95 6.92
C GLU A 205 -8.04 5.75 7.30
N THR A 206 -9.28 6.02 7.71
CA THR A 206 -10.23 5.01 8.19
C THR A 206 -11.63 5.25 7.64
N GLU A 207 -12.38 4.18 7.40
CA GLU A 207 -13.82 4.25 7.10
C GLU A 207 -14.68 4.19 8.37
N THR A 208 -14.12 3.69 9.48
CA THR A 208 -14.80 3.59 10.76
C THR A 208 -15.10 4.97 11.36
N ASP A 209 -16.33 5.15 11.85
CA ASP A 209 -16.71 6.31 12.65
C ASP A 209 -15.86 6.40 13.92
N SER A 210 -15.26 7.56 14.18
CA SER A 210 -14.39 7.79 15.34
C SER A 210 -15.04 7.49 16.69
N SER A 211 -16.35 7.61 16.82
CA SER A 211 -17.10 7.29 18.04
C SER A 211 -17.15 5.79 18.32
N LEU A 212 -16.95 4.96 17.29
CA LEU A 212 -16.94 3.49 17.37
C LEU A 212 -15.53 2.91 17.57
N ALA A 213 -14.48 3.72 17.37
CA ALA A 213 -13.11 3.31 17.62
C ALA A 213 -12.82 3.26 19.13
N PRO A 214 -12.13 2.21 19.63
CA PRO A 214 -11.69 2.13 21.03
C PRO A 214 -10.80 3.31 21.42
N GLU A 215 -10.84 3.73 22.69
CA GLU A 215 -10.00 4.83 23.18
C GLU A 215 -8.50 4.49 23.18
N ILE A 216 -8.19 3.22 23.48
CA ILE A 216 -6.86 2.63 23.37
C ILE A 216 -6.75 1.86 22.06
N ILE A 217 -5.61 1.91 21.39
CA ILE A 217 -5.35 1.21 20.12
C ILE A 217 -4.10 0.37 20.27
N LEU A 218 -4.16 -0.91 19.91
CA LEU A 218 -2.98 -1.77 19.86
C LEU A 218 -1.98 -1.25 18.84
N ASP A 219 -0.72 -1.16 19.23
CA ASP A 219 0.35 -0.75 18.34
C ASP A 219 1.68 -1.43 18.64
N CYS A 220 2.42 -1.71 17.56
CA CYS A 220 3.78 -2.23 17.57
C CYS A 220 4.37 -2.07 16.17
N MET A 221 5.70 -2.14 16.06
CA MET A 221 6.34 -2.35 14.76
C MET A 221 6.23 -3.82 14.39
N THR A 222 5.75 -4.12 13.17
CA THR A 222 5.34 -5.48 12.82
C THR A 222 6.07 -6.03 11.60
N TRP A 223 6.62 -7.22 11.75
CA TRP A 223 7.11 -8.07 10.68
C TRP A 223 6.25 -9.33 10.60
N ILE A 224 5.93 -9.74 9.39
CA ILE A 224 5.23 -10.98 9.07
C ILE A 224 6.25 -11.91 8.46
N ASN A 225 6.48 -13.06 9.08
CA ASN A 225 7.45 -14.04 8.62
C ASN A 225 6.75 -15.16 7.84
N PHE A 226 7.39 -15.62 6.79
CA PHE A 226 6.88 -16.64 5.87
C PHE A 226 7.78 -17.87 5.89
N LYS A 227 7.15 -19.04 5.80
CA LYS A 227 7.83 -20.34 5.64
C LYS A 227 7.71 -20.87 4.22
#